data_AF-A0A1L3SUR2-F1
#
_entry.id   AF-A0A1L3SUR2-F1
#
_cell.length_a   1.000
_cell.length_b   1.000
_cell.length_c   1.000
_cell.angle_alpha   90.00
_cell.angle_beta   90.00
_cell.angle_gamma   90.00
#
_symmetry.space_group_name_H-M   'P 1'
#
loop_
_entity.id
_entity.type
_entity.pdbx_description
1 polymer ?
#
loop_
_entity_poly.entity_id
_entity_poly.type
_entity_poly.pdbx_seq_one_letter_code
_entity_poly.pdbx_strand_id
1 'polypeptide(L)'
;MDEIVGFDGRASAPETAPADDAANAALLAMVGDRVRTARSRKGLSRKRLAETSGVSQRYLAQLEAGEGNISIVLLRRVAEALDHRIEWLVGADDPWNSDIMTVMALYRGATAEQRQRVLEILDPEHPSLRRGRRIAMIGLRGAGKSTLGRMAADALGLPFLELNVEIEQASGMPVNEVMALYGQEGYRRLERQSVERIAATSEALVLAVAGGIVSEPETFNHLLRHYHTIWLKARPEEHMGRVRAQGDTRPMAGNPAAMDDLRTILTSREALYAQAGIHVDTSARTPNESLADVLSAVRERGILG
;
A
#
# COMPACT_ATOMS: atom_id res chain seq x y z
N MET A 1 -36.89 -4.10 49.04
CA MET A 1 -36.92 -5.14 47.98
C MET A 1 -37.61 -4.40 46.86
N ASP A 2 -36.80 -3.61 46.16
CA ASP A 2 -37.25 -2.43 45.44
C ASP A 2 -37.31 -2.74 43.95
N GLU A 3 -38.42 -2.29 43.34
CA GLU A 3 -38.52 -1.73 41.98
C GLU A 3 -38.14 -2.68 40.81
N ILE A 4 -38.85 -2.75 39.68
CA ILE A 4 -39.44 -1.71 38.84
C ILE A 4 -40.56 -2.36 38.01
N VAL A 5 -41.76 -1.77 38.01
CA VAL A 5 -42.77 -1.99 36.95
C VAL A 5 -43.07 -0.61 36.38
N GLY A 6 -42.73 -0.38 35.11
CA GLY A 6 -43.03 0.87 34.41
C GLY A 6 -42.12 1.14 33.22
N PHE A 7 -42.24 0.37 32.14
CA PHE A 7 -41.72 0.76 30.83
C PHE A 7 -42.78 1.61 30.13
N ASP A 8 -42.76 2.92 30.36
CA ASP A 8 -43.60 3.88 29.63
C ASP A 8 -43.01 4.10 28.24
N GLY A 9 -43.71 3.60 27.21
CA GLY A 9 -43.32 3.65 25.80
C GLY A 9 -43.33 5.06 25.18
N ARG A 10 -42.62 6.01 25.78
CA ARG A 10 -42.30 7.29 25.15
C ARG A 10 -41.00 7.15 24.38
N ALA A 11 -41.11 7.12 23.05
CA ALA A 11 -39.96 7.32 22.18
C ALA A 11 -39.31 8.68 22.52
N SER A 12 -38.03 8.68 22.84
CA SER A 12 -37.24 9.91 22.86
C SER A 12 -37.20 10.47 21.44
N ALA A 13 -37.48 11.76 21.29
CA ALA A 13 -37.31 12.44 20.00
C ALA A 13 -35.83 12.36 19.58
N PRO A 14 -35.50 12.04 18.32
CA PRO A 14 -34.11 11.94 17.89
C PRO A 14 -33.53 13.35 17.73
N GLU A 15 -32.46 13.63 18.48
CA GLU A 15 -31.67 14.87 18.45
C GLU A 15 -30.75 14.97 17.20
N THR A 16 -30.99 14.21 16.12
CA THR A 16 -30.16 14.14 14.89
C THR A 16 -30.86 14.60 13.60
N ALA A 17 -32.10 15.11 13.68
CA ALA A 17 -32.99 15.30 12.54
C ALA A 17 -32.45 16.03 11.27
N PRO A 18 -31.66 17.13 11.34
CA PRO A 18 -31.39 17.92 10.13
C PRO A 18 -30.38 17.31 9.16
N ALA A 19 -29.41 16.52 9.63
CA ALA A 19 -28.38 15.91 8.78
C ALA A 19 -28.91 14.67 8.05
N ASP A 20 -29.71 13.85 8.74
CA ASP A 20 -30.35 12.67 8.16
C ASP A 20 -31.39 13.04 7.10
N ASP A 21 -32.15 14.12 7.33
CA ASP A 21 -33.13 14.62 6.35
C ASP A 21 -32.47 15.13 5.06
N ALA A 22 -31.31 15.80 5.18
CA ALA A 22 -30.54 16.26 4.02
C ALA A 22 -29.93 15.10 3.22
N ALA A 23 -29.38 14.09 3.91
CA ALA A 23 -28.84 12.89 3.26
C ALA A 23 -29.93 12.09 2.55
N ASN A 24 -31.10 11.94 3.19
CA ASN A 24 -32.26 11.26 2.61
C ASN A 24 -32.80 12.02 1.38
N ALA A 25 -32.88 13.35 1.44
CA ALA A 25 -33.29 14.16 0.31
C ALA A 25 -32.32 14.04 -0.88
N ALA A 26 -31.00 14.04 -0.61
CA ALA A 26 -29.98 13.85 -1.64
C ALA A 26 -30.09 12.47 -2.32
N LEU A 27 -30.31 11.42 -1.54
CA LEU A 27 -30.54 10.06 -2.05
C LEU A 27 -31.78 9.99 -2.95
N LEU A 28 -32.91 10.54 -2.51
CA LEU A 28 -34.15 10.54 -3.29
C LEU A 28 -34.01 11.33 -4.59
N ALA A 29 -33.35 12.49 -4.56
CA ALA A 29 -33.07 13.29 -5.75
C ALA A 29 -32.21 12.52 -6.77
N MET A 30 -31.15 11.85 -6.30
CA MET A 30 -30.29 11.01 -7.15
C MET A 30 -31.06 9.86 -7.79
N VAL A 31 -31.84 9.11 -7.00
CA VAL A 31 -32.67 7.99 -7.50
C VAL A 31 -33.66 8.51 -8.55
N GLY A 32 -34.33 9.63 -8.27
CA GLY A 32 -35.29 10.25 -9.18
C GLY A 32 -34.67 10.65 -10.52
N ASP A 33 -33.49 11.26 -10.49
CA ASP A 33 -32.77 11.65 -11.70
C ASP A 33 -32.32 10.42 -12.52
N ARG A 34 -31.86 9.35 -11.86
CA ARG A 34 -31.47 8.11 -12.55
C ARG A 34 -32.64 7.43 -13.21
N VAL A 35 -33.80 7.34 -12.55
CA VAL A 35 -35.04 6.80 -13.15
C VAL A 35 -35.42 7.64 -14.37
N ARG A 36 -35.41 8.97 -14.25
CA ARG A 36 -35.74 9.90 -15.34
C ARG A 36 -34.78 9.76 -16.52
N THR A 37 -33.49 9.65 -16.27
CA THR A 37 -32.44 9.51 -17.28
C THR A 37 -32.52 8.17 -17.99
N ALA A 38 -32.64 7.06 -17.25
CA ALA A 38 -32.82 5.72 -17.83
C ALA A 38 -34.09 5.64 -18.68
N ARG A 39 -35.21 6.19 -18.19
CA ARG A 39 -36.47 6.26 -18.94
C ARG A 39 -36.30 7.05 -20.25
N SER A 40 -35.67 8.22 -20.19
CA SER A 40 -35.45 9.09 -21.36
C SER A 40 -34.55 8.43 -22.40
N ARG A 41 -33.47 7.76 -21.98
CA ARG A 41 -32.56 7.02 -22.88
C ARG A 41 -33.25 5.87 -23.61
N LYS A 42 -34.25 5.23 -22.98
CA LYS A 42 -35.08 4.19 -23.61
C LYS A 42 -36.23 4.72 -24.46
N GLY A 43 -36.38 6.05 -24.58
CA GLY A 43 -37.52 6.65 -25.30
C GLY A 43 -38.87 6.34 -24.67
N LEU A 44 -38.90 6.00 -23.37
CA LEU A 44 -40.14 5.64 -22.67
C LEU A 44 -40.85 6.88 -22.14
N SER A 45 -42.17 6.95 -22.34
CA SER A 45 -43.00 7.90 -21.61
C SER A 45 -43.21 7.43 -20.16
N ARG A 46 -43.48 8.35 -19.23
CA ARG A 46 -43.85 7.98 -17.85
C ARG A 46 -45.05 7.06 -17.80
N LYS A 47 -46.04 7.29 -18.67
CA LYS A 47 -47.23 6.45 -18.79
C LYS A 47 -46.86 5.01 -19.15
N ARG A 48 -45.97 4.83 -20.14
CA ARG A 48 -45.52 3.49 -20.55
C ARG A 48 -44.70 2.80 -19.47
N LEU A 49 -43.84 3.53 -18.75
CA LEU A 49 -43.12 2.99 -17.61
C LEU A 49 -44.08 2.58 -16.47
N ALA A 50 -45.12 3.37 -16.22
CA ALA A 50 -46.16 3.06 -15.23
C ALA A 50 -46.86 1.73 -15.55
N GLU A 51 -47.28 1.55 -16.80
CA GLU A 51 -47.92 0.33 -17.29
C GLU A 51 -47.00 -0.89 -17.15
N THR A 52 -45.72 -0.74 -17.48
CA THR A 52 -44.76 -1.87 -17.47
C THR A 52 -44.27 -2.23 -16.07
N SER A 53 -44.15 -1.25 -15.16
CA SER A 53 -43.68 -1.47 -13.78
C SER A 53 -44.80 -1.76 -12.78
N GLY A 54 -46.07 -1.53 -13.16
CA GLY A 54 -47.20 -1.62 -12.24
C GLY A 54 -47.21 -0.53 -11.15
N VAL A 55 -46.46 0.57 -11.36
CA VAL A 55 -46.41 1.73 -10.47
C VAL A 55 -47.23 2.86 -11.07
N SER A 56 -48.03 3.58 -10.27
CA SER A 56 -48.88 4.65 -10.82
C SER A 56 -48.04 5.77 -11.47
N GLN A 57 -48.55 6.34 -12.56
CA GLN A 57 -47.88 7.44 -13.26
C GLN A 57 -47.65 8.67 -12.37
N ARG A 58 -48.58 8.96 -11.45
CA ARG A 58 -48.45 10.04 -10.47
C ARG A 58 -47.27 9.79 -9.53
N TYR A 59 -47.14 8.57 -9.05
CA TYR A 59 -46.07 8.20 -8.14
C TYR A 59 -44.69 8.17 -8.83
N LEU A 60 -44.63 7.75 -10.11
CA LEU A 60 -43.42 7.90 -10.92
C LEU A 60 -43.02 9.36 -11.13
N ALA A 61 -43.98 10.28 -11.26
CA ALA A 61 -43.69 11.70 -11.36
C ALA A 61 -43.10 12.25 -10.06
N GLN A 62 -43.62 11.83 -8.91
CA GLN A 62 -43.07 12.17 -7.58
C GLN A 62 -41.66 11.60 -7.39
N LEU A 63 -41.49 10.31 -7.68
CA LEU A 63 -40.17 9.65 -7.64
C LEU A 63 -39.15 10.38 -8.51
N GLU A 64 -39.48 10.67 -9.77
CA GLU A 64 -38.58 11.38 -10.68
C GLU A 64 -38.27 12.80 -10.20
N ALA A 65 -39.15 13.44 -9.44
CA ALA A 65 -38.91 14.75 -8.83
C ALA A 65 -38.04 14.67 -7.56
N GLY A 66 -37.72 13.46 -7.07
CA GLY A 66 -37.04 13.25 -5.79
C GLY A 66 -37.99 13.44 -4.59
N GLU A 67 -39.30 13.42 -4.83
CA GLU A 67 -40.32 13.65 -3.81
C GLU A 67 -40.95 12.32 -3.36
N GLY A 68 -40.97 12.11 -2.04
CA GLY A 68 -41.66 10.99 -1.41
C GLY A 68 -40.84 9.69 -1.37
N ASN A 69 -41.02 8.95 -0.27
CA ASN A 69 -40.34 7.68 -0.06
C ASN A 69 -40.93 6.59 -0.96
N ILE A 70 -40.06 5.87 -1.66
CA ILE A 70 -40.41 4.67 -2.43
C ILE A 70 -40.09 3.40 -1.64
N SER A 71 -41.02 2.45 -1.62
CA SER A 71 -40.73 1.13 -1.07
C SER A 71 -39.74 0.41 -1.99
N ILE A 72 -38.83 -0.37 -1.39
CA ILE A 72 -37.81 -1.14 -2.11
C ILE A 72 -38.45 -2.06 -3.18
N VAL A 73 -39.64 -2.61 -2.89
CA VAL A 73 -40.38 -3.47 -3.82
C VAL A 73 -40.85 -2.71 -5.06
N LEU A 74 -41.37 -1.49 -4.90
CA LEU A 74 -41.79 -0.66 -6.03
C LEU A 74 -40.58 -0.18 -6.83
N LEU A 75 -39.50 0.21 -6.15
CA LEU A 75 -38.26 0.62 -6.81
C LEU A 75 -37.66 -0.52 -7.65
N ARG A 76 -37.69 -1.75 -7.15
CA ARG A 76 -37.25 -2.94 -7.89
C ARG A 76 -38.06 -3.15 -9.17
N ARG A 77 -39.39 -3.01 -9.12
CA ARG A 77 -40.26 -3.13 -10.31
C ARG A 77 -39.98 -2.05 -11.35
N VAL A 78 -39.72 -0.82 -10.90
CA VAL A 78 -39.31 0.28 -11.79
C VAL A 78 -37.95 -0.03 -12.43
N ALA A 79 -36.99 -0.53 -11.67
CA ALA A 79 -35.69 -0.95 -12.19
C ALA A 79 -35.81 -2.07 -13.23
N GLU A 80 -36.58 -3.12 -12.93
CA GLU A 80 -36.85 -4.25 -13.83
C GLU A 80 -37.51 -3.77 -15.14
N ALA A 81 -38.51 -2.87 -15.07
CA ALA A 81 -39.12 -2.28 -16.25
C ALA A 81 -38.16 -1.40 -17.07
N LEU A 82 -37.11 -0.87 -16.44
CA LEU A 82 -36.02 -0.15 -17.07
C LEU A 82 -34.86 -1.06 -17.51
N ASP A 83 -34.97 -2.39 -17.34
CA ASP A 83 -33.91 -3.38 -17.61
C ASP A 83 -32.61 -3.10 -16.84
N HIS A 84 -32.76 -2.68 -15.60
CA HIS A 84 -31.68 -2.43 -14.66
C HIS A 84 -31.91 -3.18 -13.36
N ARG A 85 -30.83 -3.49 -12.65
CA ARG A 85 -30.92 -3.99 -11.27
C ARG A 85 -31.15 -2.83 -10.31
N ILE A 86 -31.74 -3.09 -9.14
CA ILE A 86 -32.08 -2.03 -8.18
C ILE A 86 -30.84 -1.27 -7.69
N GLU A 87 -29.69 -1.94 -7.53
CA GLU A 87 -28.43 -1.36 -7.05
C GLU A 87 -27.94 -0.24 -7.98
N TRP A 88 -28.30 -0.31 -9.27
CA TRP A 88 -27.97 0.70 -10.26
C TRP A 88 -28.64 2.05 -9.96
N LEU A 89 -29.87 2.03 -9.43
CA LEU A 89 -30.62 3.23 -9.08
C LEU A 89 -30.14 3.89 -7.78
N VAL A 90 -29.58 3.10 -6.85
CA VAL A 90 -29.27 3.55 -5.48
C VAL A 90 -27.77 3.61 -5.17
N GLY A 91 -26.89 3.06 -6.02
CA GLY A 91 -25.45 3.00 -5.78
C GLY A 91 -24.78 4.38 -5.74
N ALA A 92 -23.69 4.52 -4.99
CA ALA A 92 -22.98 5.78 -4.82
C ALA A 92 -22.34 6.31 -6.11
N ASP A 93 -21.91 5.42 -7.01
CA ASP A 93 -21.24 5.80 -8.26
C ASP A 93 -22.25 6.15 -9.36
N ASP A 94 -21.98 7.20 -10.15
CA ASP A 94 -22.77 7.53 -11.35
C ASP A 94 -22.57 6.43 -12.42
N PRO A 95 -23.60 5.62 -12.73
CA PRO A 95 -23.45 4.51 -13.65
C PRO A 95 -23.23 4.93 -15.11
N TRP A 96 -23.49 6.19 -15.45
CA TRP A 96 -23.36 6.71 -16.82
C TRP A 96 -22.02 7.39 -17.08
N ASN A 97 -21.34 7.81 -16.01
CA ASN A 97 -20.01 8.42 -16.06
C ASN A 97 -18.94 7.51 -15.47
N SER A 98 -19.29 6.27 -15.14
CA SER A 98 -18.37 5.29 -14.58
C SER A 98 -17.42 4.78 -15.64
N ASP A 99 -16.14 5.07 -15.47
CA ASP A 99 -15.02 4.53 -16.27
C ASP A 99 -15.07 2.99 -16.37
N ILE A 100 -15.81 2.32 -15.48
CA ILE A 100 -16.02 0.87 -15.48
C ILE A 100 -16.48 0.33 -16.84
N MET A 101 -17.42 0.99 -17.51
CA MET A 101 -17.90 0.50 -18.82
C MET A 101 -16.82 0.62 -19.89
N THR A 102 -16.05 1.71 -19.88
CA THR A 102 -14.90 1.93 -20.75
C THR A 102 -13.81 0.90 -20.49
N VAL A 103 -13.47 0.67 -19.22
CA VAL A 103 -12.48 -0.33 -18.80
C VAL A 103 -12.89 -1.74 -19.25
N MET A 104 -14.17 -2.13 -19.09
CA MET A 104 -14.67 -3.43 -19.53
C MET A 104 -14.61 -3.61 -21.05
N ALA A 105 -14.84 -2.55 -21.83
CA ALA A 105 -14.74 -2.59 -23.29
C ALA A 105 -13.29 -2.72 -23.74
N LEU A 106 -12.39 -1.90 -23.18
CA LEU A 106 -10.95 -1.94 -23.45
C LEU A 106 -10.34 -3.29 -23.05
N TYR A 107 -10.69 -3.81 -21.87
CA TYR A 107 -10.18 -5.09 -21.37
C TYR A 107 -10.60 -6.27 -22.27
N ARG A 108 -11.84 -6.27 -22.78
CA ARG A 108 -12.31 -7.29 -23.74
C ARG A 108 -11.55 -7.24 -25.07
N GLY A 109 -11.17 -6.06 -25.54
CA GLY A 109 -10.39 -5.91 -26.78
C GLY A 109 -8.89 -6.16 -26.63
N ALA A 110 -8.36 -6.13 -25.41
CA ALA A 110 -6.94 -6.24 -25.11
C ALA A 110 -6.37 -7.66 -25.32
N THR A 111 -5.07 -7.74 -25.63
CA THR A 111 -4.31 -9.01 -25.71
C THR A 111 -4.16 -9.67 -24.35
N ALA A 112 -3.76 -10.95 -24.30
CA ALA A 112 -3.52 -11.66 -23.05
C ALA A 112 -2.47 -10.94 -22.17
N GLU A 113 -1.40 -10.45 -22.76
CA GLU A 113 -0.34 -9.70 -22.07
C GLU A 113 -0.84 -8.36 -21.53
N GLN A 114 -1.63 -7.61 -22.33
CA GLN A 114 -2.24 -6.36 -21.88
C GLN A 114 -3.23 -6.56 -20.73
N ARG A 115 -4.07 -7.60 -20.82
CA ARG A 115 -5.00 -7.96 -19.74
C ARG A 115 -4.26 -8.32 -18.46
N GLN A 116 -3.19 -9.10 -18.56
CA GLN A 116 -2.34 -9.44 -17.43
C GLN A 116 -1.75 -8.18 -16.79
N ARG A 117 -1.19 -7.26 -17.58
CA ARG A 117 -0.65 -5.97 -17.11
C ARG A 117 -1.71 -5.12 -16.41
N VAL A 118 -2.93 -5.06 -16.94
CA VAL A 118 -4.04 -4.31 -16.33
C VAL A 118 -4.43 -4.93 -15.00
N LEU A 119 -4.53 -6.27 -14.91
CA LEU A 119 -4.80 -6.94 -13.64
C LEU A 119 -3.69 -6.70 -12.62
N GLU A 120 -2.42 -6.69 -13.04
CA GLU A 120 -1.28 -6.35 -12.16
C GLU A 120 -1.37 -4.91 -11.63
N ILE A 121 -1.83 -3.95 -12.45
CA ILE A 121 -2.00 -2.55 -12.03
C ILE A 121 -3.23 -2.37 -11.14
N LEU A 122 -4.30 -3.14 -11.36
CA LEU A 122 -5.54 -3.06 -10.58
C LEU A 122 -5.51 -3.92 -9.32
N ASP A 123 -4.55 -4.84 -9.19
CA ASP A 123 -4.37 -5.67 -8.01
C ASP A 123 -3.80 -4.81 -6.87
N PRO A 124 -4.59 -4.48 -5.83
CA PRO A 124 -4.11 -3.71 -4.69
C PRO A 124 -3.05 -4.48 -3.88
N GLU A 125 -2.89 -5.78 -4.13
CA GLU A 125 -1.84 -6.60 -3.56
C GLU A 125 -0.57 -6.68 -4.40
N HIS A 126 -0.55 -6.06 -5.60
CA HIS A 126 0.58 -6.21 -6.51
C HIS A 126 1.88 -5.66 -5.90
N PRO A 127 2.99 -6.43 -5.92
CA PRO A 127 4.23 -6.03 -5.26
C PRO A 127 4.79 -4.69 -5.73
N SER A 128 4.64 -4.30 -7.00
CA SER A 128 5.15 -3.00 -7.48
C SER A 128 4.39 -1.82 -6.90
N LEU A 129 3.07 -1.92 -6.74
CA LEU A 129 2.24 -0.89 -6.10
C LEU A 129 2.50 -0.84 -4.59
N ARG A 130 2.67 -2.02 -3.96
CA ARG A 130 3.03 -2.12 -2.54
C ARG A 130 4.43 -1.62 -2.23
N ARG A 131 5.36 -1.65 -3.19
CA ARG A 131 6.73 -1.16 -3.00
C ARG A 131 6.85 0.35 -3.18
N GLY A 132 5.98 0.96 -4.00
CA GLY A 132 6.10 2.37 -4.33
C GLY A 132 7.49 2.72 -4.86
N ARG A 133 7.95 3.95 -4.63
CA ARG A 133 9.30 4.40 -4.98
C ARG A 133 10.28 4.19 -3.81
N ARG A 134 10.08 3.15 -3.00
CA ARG A 134 10.91 2.83 -1.84
C ARG A 134 11.99 1.83 -2.20
N ILE A 135 13.24 2.17 -1.95
CA ILE A 135 14.40 1.32 -2.19
C ILE A 135 15.01 0.96 -0.84
N ALA A 136 15.34 -0.31 -0.62
CA ALA A 136 16.03 -0.77 0.59
C ALA A 136 17.40 -1.36 0.24
N MET A 137 18.47 -0.74 0.73
CA MET A 137 19.84 -1.21 0.59
C MET A 137 20.14 -2.25 1.66
N ILE A 138 20.34 -3.50 1.26
CA ILE A 138 20.69 -4.61 2.15
C ILE A 138 22.10 -5.12 1.87
N GLY A 139 22.70 -5.79 2.86
CA GLY A 139 24.05 -6.33 2.76
C GLY A 139 24.79 -6.21 4.08
N LEU A 140 25.94 -6.87 4.17
CA LEU A 140 26.73 -6.87 5.39
C LEU A 140 27.26 -5.48 5.76
N ARG A 141 27.70 -5.35 7.01
CA ARG A 141 28.44 -4.18 7.45
C ARG A 141 29.66 -3.97 6.53
N GLY A 142 29.95 -2.74 6.17
CA GLY A 142 31.00 -2.42 5.19
C GLY A 142 30.61 -2.63 3.72
N ALA A 143 29.41 -3.12 3.39
CA ALA A 143 28.92 -3.22 2.00
C ALA A 143 28.74 -1.87 1.29
N GLY A 144 28.86 -0.76 2.01
CA GLY A 144 28.64 0.58 1.44
C GLY A 144 27.19 1.04 1.43
N LYS A 145 26.26 0.37 2.15
CA LYS A 145 24.82 0.72 2.20
C LYS A 145 24.56 2.20 2.48
N SER A 146 25.21 2.77 3.49
CA SER A 146 24.99 4.18 3.85
C SER A 146 25.56 5.14 2.81
N THR A 147 26.76 4.84 2.29
CA THR A 147 27.44 5.66 1.28
C THR A 147 26.69 5.62 -0.05
N LEU A 148 26.49 4.42 -0.61
CA LEU A 148 25.78 4.22 -1.88
C LEU A 148 24.30 4.56 -1.76
N GLY A 149 23.67 4.30 -0.61
CA GLY A 149 22.29 4.68 -0.35
C GLY A 149 22.09 6.20 -0.42
N ARG A 150 22.96 6.97 0.23
CA ARG A 150 22.92 8.44 0.18
C ARG A 150 23.18 8.96 -1.22
N MET A 151 24.23 8.48 -1.88
CA MET A 151 24.56 8.87 -3.25
C MET A 151 23.42 8.55 -4.24
N ALA A 152 22.78 7.38 -4.09
CA ALA A 152 21.64 6.99 -4.91
C ALA A 152 20.42 7.87 -4.61
N ALA A 153 20.14 8.16 -3.35
CA ALA A 153 19.04 9.05 -2.98
C ALA A 153 19.21 10.45 -3.58
N ASP A 154 20.40 11.02 -3.48
CA ASP A 154 20.74 12.32 -4.06
C ASP A 154 20.57 12.32 -5.58
N ALA A 155 21.07 11.29 -6.27
CA ALA A 155 20.97 11.16 -7.72
C ALA A 155 19.52 10.93 -8.21
N LEU A 156 18.66 10.32 -7.37
CA LEU A 156 17.27 10.01 -7.69
C LEU A 156 16.29 11.08 -7.20
N GLY A 157 16.77 12.10 -6.46
CA GLY A 157 15.93 13.12 -5.83
C GLY A 157 15.00 12.56 -4.75
N LEU A 158 15.46 11.56 -3.99
CA LEU A 158 14.70 10.87 -2.94
C LEU A 158 15.29 11.17 -1.55
N PRO A 159 14.48 11.13 -0.48
CA PRO A 159 15.00 11.14 0.89
C PRO A 159 15.87 9.91 1.18
N PHE A 160 16.92 10.08 1.97
CA PHE A 160 17.74 8.99 2.48
C PHE A 160 17.55 8.81 3.98
N LEU A 161 17.26 7.59 4.43
CA LEU A 161 17.13 7.22 5.83
C LEU A 161 18.06 6.06 6.19
N GLU A 162 18.59 6.08 7.40
CA GLU A 162 19.27 4.94 8.02
C GLU A 162 18.38 4.36 9.12
N LEU A 163 18.06 3.07 9.03
CA LEU A 163 17.12 2.44 9.94
C LEU A 163 17.55 2.55 11.41
N ASN A 164 18.84 2.46 11.69
CA ASN A 164 19.33 2.61 13.06
C ASN A 164 19.10 4.03 13.60
N VAL A 165 19.30 5.07 12.78
CA VAL A 165 19.04 6.45 13.19
C VAL A 165 17.55 6.64 13.46
N GLU A 166 16.69 6.04 12.64
CA GLU A 166 15.23 6.05 12.86
C GLU A 166 14.82 5.34 14.16
N ILE A 167 15.48 4.22 14.50
CA ILE A 167 15.27 3.51 15.77
C ILE A 167 15.71 4.39 16.95
N GLU A 168 16.87 5.04 16.85
CA GLU A 168 17.39 5.92 17.91
C GLU A 168 16.46 7.12 18.16
N GLN A 169 15.98 7.74 17.08
CA GLN A 169 15.02 8.84 17.16
C GLN A 169 13.68 8.39 17.76
N ALA A 170 13.17 7.22 17.36
CA ALA A 170 11.90 6.70 17.86
C ALA A 170 11.98 6.23 19.33
N SER A 171 13.11 5.67 19.75
CA SER A 171 13.31 5.18 21.12
C SER A 171 13.85 6.24 22.08
N GLY A 172 14.39 7.34 21.57
CA GLY A 172 15.05 8.39 22.36
C GLY A 172 16.39 7.96 22.94
N MET A 173 16.95 6.84 22.50
CA MET A 173 18.19 6.27 23.03
C MET A 173 19.07 5.66 21.92
N PRO A 174 20.40 5.73 22.06
CA PRO A 174 21.33 5.06 21.16
C PRO A 174 21.07 3.55 21.02
N VAL A 175 21.31 2.96 19.84
CA VAL A 175 21.07 1.52 19.60
C VAL A 175 21.91 0.62 20.53
N ASN A 176 23.12 1.05 20.91
CA ASN A 176 23.94 0.33 21.90
C ASN A 176 23.28 0.29 23.29
N GLU A 177 22.56 1.35 23.68
CA GLU A 177 21.81 1.37 24.95
C GLU A 177 20.54 0.53 24.85
N VAL A 178 19.83 0.58 23.71
CA VAL A 178 18.70 -0.33 23.43
C VAL A 178 19.12 -1.77 23.61
N MET A 179 20.26 -2.16 23.02
CA MET A 179 20.79 -3.52 23.12
C MET A 179 21.22 -3.86 24.55
N ALA A 180 21.81 -2.92 25.30
CA ALA A 180 22.23 -3.16 26.68
C ALA A 180 21.05 -3.34 27.64
N LEU A 181 19.96 -2.57 27.46
CA LEU A 181 18.81 -2.56 28.35
C LEU A 181 17.75 -3.61 27.98
N TYR A 182 17.47 -3.78 26.69
CA TYR A 182 16.38 -4.61 26.19
C TYR A 182 16.85 -5.86 25.43
N GLY A 183 18.16 -6.04 25.31
CA GLY A 183 18.75 -7.16 24.59
C GLY A 183 18.47 -7.13 23.09
N GLN A 184 18.86 -8.23 22.43
CA GLN A 184 18.69 -8.40 21.00
C GLN A 184 17.21 -8.38 20.59
N GLU A 185 16.33 -9.05 21.35
CA GLU A 185 14.90 -9.13 21.06
C GLU A 185 14.22 -7.75 21.10
N GLY A 186 14.59 -6.90 22.07
CA GLY A 186 14.09 -5.53 22.15
C GLY A 186 14.47 -4.71 20.93
N TYR A 187 15.74 -4.80 20.50
CA TYR A 187 16.21 -4.17 19.26
C TYR A 187 15.44 -4.72 18.04
N ARG A 188 15.23 -6.04 17.91
CA ARG A 188 14.47 -6.63 16.79
C ARG A 188 13.03 -6.13 16.72
N ARG A 189 12.37 -5.95 17.86
CA ARG A 189 11.02 -5.39 17.91
C ARG A 189 10.99 -3.96 17.40
N LEU A 190 11.94 -3.12 17.83
CA LEU A 190 12.06 -1.73 17.36
C LEU A 190 12.45 -1.64 15.87
N GLU A 191 13.32 -2.54 15.42
CA GLU A 191 13.72 -2.67 14.01
C GLU A 191 12.51 -2.96 13.13
N ARG A 192 11.67 -3.94 13.52
CA ARG A 192 10.43 -4.28 12.81
C ARG A 192 9.45 -3.11 12.78
N GLN A 193 9.15 -2.52 13.95
CA GLN A 193 8.23 -1.39 14.05
C GLN A 193 8.67 -0.20 13.21
N SER A 194 9.98 0.07 13.15
CA SER A 194 10.52 1.18 12.37
C SER A 194 10.37 0.95 10.87
N VAL A 195 10.65 -0.27 10.38
CA VAL A 195 10.45 -0.61 8.95
C VAL A 195 8.98 -0.52 8.56
N GLU A 196 8.07 -1.05 9.38
CA GLU A 196 6.62 -1.02 9.17
C GLU A 196 6.11 0.43 9.15
N ARG A 197 6.53 1.26 10.10
CA ARG A 197 6.17 2.69 10.18
C ARG A 197 6.65 3.47 8.96
N ILE A 198 7.90 3.27 8.52
CA ILE A 198 8.44 3.96 7.35
C ILE A 198 7.65 3.57 6.10
N ALA A 199 7.32 2.29 5.94
CA ALA A 199 6.51 1.81 4.82
C ALA A 199 5.08 2.37 4.84
N ALA A 200 4.51 2.61 6.03
CA ALA A 200 3.17 3.17 6.17
C ALA A 200 3.12 4.69 5.92
N THR A 201 4.23 5.41 6.11
CA THR A 201 4.24 6.89 6.12
C THR A 201 4.95 7.51 4.92
N SER A 202 5.73 6.74 4.17
CA SER A 202 6.56 7.27 3.09
C SER A 202 6.41 6.45 1.82
N GLU A 203 6.03 7.07 0.71
CA GLU A 203 5.85 6.39 -0.58
C GLU A 203 7.12 6.35 -1.44
N ALA A 204 8.11 7.20 -1.14
CA ALA A 204 9.33 7.36 -1.92
C ALA A 204 10.54 7.69 -1.03
N LEU A 205 11.53 6.79 -0.96
CA LEU A 205 12.77 6.98 -0.19
C LEU A 205 13.82 5.91 -0.51
N VAL A 206 15.05 6.13 -0.06
CA VAL A 206 16.12 5.13 0.01
C VAL A 206 16.44 4.82 1.47
N LEU A 207 16.30 3.57 1.87
CA LEU A 207 16.52 3.08 3.23
C LEU A 207 17.77 2.22 3.30
N ALA A 208 18.74 2.56 4.16
CA ALA A 208 19.80 1.65 4.55
C ALA A 208 19.41 0.89 5.81
N VAL A 209 19.35 -0.45 5.73
CA VAL A 209 18.99 -1.31 6.87
C VAL A 209 20.21 -1.99 7.50
N ALA A 210 20.09 -2.45 8.74
CA ALA A 210 21.16 -3.20 9.40
C ALA A 210 21.39 -4.55 8.72
N GLY A 211 22.65 -5.01 8.66
CA GLY A 211 23.00 -6.29 8.01
C GLY A 211 22.46 -7.54 8.72
N GLY A 212 21.91 -7.39 9.93
CA GLY A 212 21.28 -8.48 10.67
C GLY A 212 19.81 -8.69 10.31
N ILE A 213 19.18 -7.79 9.56
CA ILE A 213 17.72 -7.80 9.32
C ILE A 213 17.27 -9.04 8.54
N VAL A 214 18.12 -9.58 7.66
CA VAL A 214 17.80 -10.75 6.83
C VAL A 214 17.62 -12.03 7.64
N SER A 215 18.17 -12.08 8.86
CA SER A 215 18.02 -13.21 9.78
C SER A 215 16.70 -13.17 10.58
N GLU A 216 15.88 -12.14 10.40
CA GLU A 216 14.55 -12.02 11.01
C GLU A 216 13.48 -12.19 9.93
N PRO A 217 12.90 -13.40 9.77
CA PRO A 217 12.04 -13.72 8.64
C PRO A 217 10.86 -12.77 8.48
N GLU A 218 10.20 -12.38 9.57
CA GLU A 218 9.02 -11.52 9.56
C GLU A 218 9.38 -10.13 9.03
N THR A 219 10.41 -9.50 9.60
CA THR A 219 10.87 -8.16 9.21
C THR A 219 11.41 -8.16 7.79
N PHE A 220 12.17 -9.20 7.42
CA PHE A 220 12.74 -9.29 6.07
C PHE A 220 11.67 -9.52 5.01
N ASN A 221 10.67 -10.37 5.28
CA ASN A 221 9.53 -10.56 4.38
C ASN A 221 8.73 -9.26 4.20
N HIS A 222 8.55 -8.48 5.27
CA HIS A 222 7.93 -7.16 5.16
C HIS A 222 8.76 -6.25 4.23
N LEU A 223 10.08 -6.21 4.41
CA LEU A 223 10.98 -5.44 3.56
C LEU A 223 10.87 -5.85 2.08
N LEU A 224 10.87 -7.16 1.79
CA LEU A 224 10.73 -7.70 0.42
C LEU A 224 9.38 -7.36 -0.23
N ARG A 225 8.31 -7.26 0.56
CA ARG A 225 6.96 -6.92 0.08
C ARG A 225 6.77 -5.43 -0.17
N HIS A 226 7.41 -4.57 0.62
CA HIS A 226 7.14 -3.13 0.64
C HIS A 226 8.29 -2.24 0.13
N TYR A 227 9.45 -2.82 -0.21
CA TYR A 227 10.58 -2.11 -0.78
C TYR A 227 11.15 -2.84 -2.00
N HIS A 228 11.72 -2.07 -2.93
CA HIS A 228 12.67 -2.59 -3.91
C HIS A 228 14.02 -2.84 -3.23
N THR A 229 14.28 -4.10 -2.89
CA THR A 229 15.50 -4.51 -2.18
C THR A 229 16.69 -4.63 -3.13
N ILE A 230 17.77 -3.92 -2.80
CA ILE A 230 19.05 -3.97 -3.50
C ILE A 230 20.09 -4.57 -2.55
N TRP A 231 20.56 -5.77 -2.87
CA TRP A 231 21.66 -6.39 -2.16
C TRP A 231 23.00 -5.92 -2.73
N LEU A 232 23.76 -5.20 -1.89
CA LEU A 232 25.14 -4.81 -2.15
C LEU A 232 26.10 -5.92 -1.71
N LYS A 233 26.74 -6.56 -2.69
CA LYS A 233 27.76 -7.59 -2.48
C LYS A 233 29.14 -6.94 -2.43
N ALA A 234 30.02 -7.49 -1.60
CA ALA A 234 31.44 -7.28 -1.72
C ALA A 234 32.17 -8.57 -1.33
N ARG A 235 33.41 -8.72 -1.78
CA ARG A 235 34.29 -9.79 -1.30
C ARG A 235 34.50 -9.68 0.22
N PRO A 236 34.58 -10.80 0.96
CA PRO A 236 34.80 -10.80 2.42
C PRO A 236 35.97 -9.90 2.84
N GLU A 237 37.07 -9.95 2.09
CA GLU A 237 38.29 -9.18 2.33
C GLU A 237 38.06 -7.67 2.21
N GLU A 238 37.23 -7.24 1.27
CA GLU A 238 36.85 -5.84 1.10
C GLU A 238 35.88 -5.36 2.19
N HIS A 239 34.92 -6.20 2.60
CA HIS A 239 34.07 -5.91 3.76
C HIS A 239 34.93 -5.63 5.00
N MET A 240 35.89 -6.51 5.28
CA MET A 240 36.79 -6.34 6.42
C MET A 240 37.66 -5.09 6.28
N GLY A 241 38.24 -4.83 5.11
CA GLY A 241 39.03 -3.63 4.84
C GLY A 241 38.25 -2.34 5.11
N ARG A 242 36.99 -2.27 4.63
CA ARG A 242 36.11 -1.11 4.82
C ARG A 242 35.67 -0.94 6.28
N VAL A 243 35.37 -2.04 6.99
CA VAL A 243 35.00 -1.99 8.41
C VAL A 243 36.18 -1.51 9.28
N ARG A 244 37.40 -1.97 8.98
CA ARG A 244 38.63 -1.49 9.64
C ARG A 244 38.86 0.00 9.44
N ALA A 245 38.70 0.47 8.20
CA ALA A 245 38.87 1.90 7.88
C ALA A 245 37.85 2.80 8.62
N GLN A 246 36.70 2.25 9.02
CA GLN A 246 35.66 2.94 9.78
C GLN A 246 35.91 2.95 11.30
N GLY A 247 37.04 2.42 11.77
CA GLY A 247 37.39 2.42 13.19
C GLY A 247 36.62 1.43 14.05
N ASP A 248 35.83 0.53 13.45
CA ASP A 248 35.14 -0.52 14.20
C ASP A 248 36.03 -1.76 14.34
N THR A 249 36.68 -1.87 15.50
CA THR A 249 37.55 -2.99 15.85
C THR A 249 36.79 -4.16 16.49
N ARG A 250 35.47 -4.05 16.74
CA ARG A 250 34.67 -5.12 17.38
C ARG A 250 34.75 -6.48 16.67
N PRO A 251 34.80 -6.56 15.33
CA PRO A 251 35.01 -7.85 14.66
C PRO A 251 36.39 -8.45 14.92
N MET A 252 37.39 -7.66 15.33
CA MET A 252 38.81 -8.03 15.37
C MET A 252 39.45 -7.93 16.77
N ALA A 253 38.72 -7.52 17.80
CA ALA A 253 39.27 -7.34 19.14
C ALA A 253 39.68 -8.70 19.73
N GLY A 254 40.94 -9.09 19.49
CA GLY A 254 41.59 -10.25 20.09
C GLY A 254 41.32 -11.61 19.46
N ASN A 255 40.67 -11.71 18.29
CA ASN A 255 40.32 -13.02 17.70
C ASN A 255 40.94 -13.24 16.29
N PRO A 256 41.94 -14.14 16.15
CA PRO A 256 42.46 -14.58 14.84
C PRO A 256 41.39 -15.22 13.93
N ALA A 257 40.31 -15.75 14.50
CA ALA A 257 39.21 -16.38 13.77
C ALA A 257 38.18 -15.38 13.21
N ALA A 258 38.34 -14.08 13.44
CA ALA A 258 37.41 -13.04 12.98
C ALA A 258 37.07 -13.09 11.48
N MET A 259 38.07 -13.41 10.65
CA MET A 259 37.88 -13.56 9.19
C MET A 259 37.07 -14.80 8.86
N ASP A 260 37.27 -15.90 9.58
CA ASP A 260 36.54 -17.15 9.36
C ASP A 260 35.12 -17.07 9.91
N ASP A 261 34.90 -16.34 11.01
CA ASP A 261 33.57 -15.99 11.52
C ASP A 261 32.81 -15.11 10.51
N LEU A 262 33.48 -14.09 9.93
CA LEU A 262 32.88 -13.25 8.89
C LEU A 262 32.49 -14.09 7.66
N ARG A 263 33.38 -14.99 7.20
CA ARG A 263 33.09 -15.91 6.10
C ARG A 263 31.91 -16.82 6.43
N THR A 264 31.83 -17.34 7.65
CA THR A 264 30.70 -18.17 8.10
C THR A 264 29.39 -17.39 8.13
N ILE A 265 29.41 -16.15 8.60
CA ILE A 265 28.24 -15.25 8.58
C ILE A 265 27.82 -14.92 7.15
N LEU A 266 28.78 -14.66 6.26
CA LEU A 266 28.53 -14.45 4.83
C LEU A 266 27.84 -15.66 4.22
N THR A 267 28.45 -16.83 4.33
CA THR A 267 27.92 -18.08 3.76
C THR A 267 26.52 -18.40 4.29
N SER A 268 26.28 -18.24 5.60
CA SER A 268 24.97 -18.52 6.19
C SER A 268 23.90 -17.51 5.78
N ARG A 269 24.25 -16.24 5.54
CA ARG A 269 23.28 -15.19 5.15
C ARG A 269 23.16 -15.02 3.64
N GLU A 270 24.04 -15.60 2.84
CA GLU A 270 24.06 -15.43 1.39
C GLU A 270 22.73 -15.82 0.75
N ALA A 271 22.17 -16.97 1.14
CA ALA A 271 20.87 -17.44 0.67
C ALA A 271 19.72 -16.49 1.05
N LEU A 272 19.82 -15.81 2.19
CA LEU A 272 18.82 -14.84 2.64
C LEU A 272 18.94 -13.53 1.84
N TYR A 273 20.16 -13.01 1.69
CA TYR A 273 20.40 -11.83 0.86
C TYR A 273 20.02 -12.06 -0.61
N ALA A 274 20.20 -13.27 -1.12
CA ALA A 274 19.86 -13.64 -2.49
C ALA A 274 18.36 -13.49 -2.81
N GLN A 275 17.48 -13.45 -1.80
CA GLN A 275 16.06 -13.17 -1.98
C GLN A 275 15.78 -11.71 -2.38
N ALA A 276 16.77 -10.82 -2.29
CA ALA A 276 16.64 -9.45 -2.79
C ALA A 276 16.30 -9.43 -4.27
N GLY A 277 15.46 -8.46 -4.67
CA GLY A 277 15.06 -8.32 -6.06
C GLY A 277 16.24 -7.96 -6.97
N ILE A 278 17.16 -7.11 -6.50
CA ILE A 278 18.29 -6.57 -7.26
C ILE A 278 19.60 -6.90 -6.54
N HIS A 279 20.61 -7.30 -7.31
CA HIS A 279 21.94 -7.66 -6.80
C HIS A 279 22.98 -6.78 -7.47
N VAL A 280 23.83 -6.10 -6.71
CA VAL A 280 24.91 -5.24 -7.21
C VAL A 280 26.21 -5.66 -6.55
N ASP A 281 27.23 -5.99 -7.35
CA ASP A 281 28.57 -6.29 -6.85
C ASP A 281 29.42 -5.02 -6.80
N THR A 282 29.87 -4.68 -5.59
CA THR A 282 30.71 -3.51 -5.30
C THR A 282 32.19 -3.86 -5.15
N SER A 283 32.56 -5.11 -5.43
CA SER A 283 33.96 -5.59 -5.34
C SER A 283 34.82 -4.98 -6.42
N ALA A 284 36.01 -4.51 -6.07
CA ALA A 284 36.97 -3.85 -6.96
C ALA A 284 36.37 -2.71 -7.80
N ARG A 285 35.31 -2.05 -7.29
CA ARG A 285 34.67 -0.89 -7.91
C ARG A 285 34.79 0.33 -7.02
N THR A 286 34.89 1.49 -7.65
CA THR A 286 34.78 2.78 -6.97
C THR A 286 33.32 3.05 -6.56
N PRO A 287 33.08 3.92 -5.56
CA PRO A 287 31.72 4.30 -5.18
C PRO A 287 30.89 4.85 -6.35
N ASN A 288 31.52 5.57 -7.29
CA ASN A 288 30.83 6.13 -8.47
C ASN A 288 30.44 5.05 -9.48
N GLU A 289 31.29 4.05 -9.71
CA GLU A 289 30.96 2.91 -10.58
C GLU A 289 29.83 2.07 -9.98
N SER A 290 29.92 1.75 -8.68
CA SER A 290 28.85 1.04 -7.98
C SER A 290 27.54 1.84 -7.94
N LEU A 291 27.60 3.18 -7.83
CA LEU A 291 26.42 4.03 -7.96
C LEU A 291 25.82 3.91 -9.36
N ALA A 292 26.63 3.95 -10.42
CA ALA A 292 26.15 3.81 -11.78
C ALA A 292 25.44 2.47 -12.00
N ASP A 293 25.96 1.37 -11.42
CA ASP A 293 25.33 0.05 -11.46
C ASP A 293 23.97 0.05 -10.74
N VAL A 294 23.90 0.64 -9.54
CA VAL A 294 22.65 0.80 -8.79
C VAL A 294 21.62 1.57 -9.60
N LEU A 295 22.01 2.71 -10.18
CA LEU A 295 21.10 3.55 -10.97
C LEU A 295 20.66 2.85 -12.26
N SER A 296 21.53 2.06 -12.90
CA SER A 296 21.15 1.24 -14.06
C SER A 296 20.09 0.22 -13.68
N ALA A 297 20.31 -0.52 -12.59
CA ALA A 297 19.36 -1.53 -12.11
C ALA A 297 18.01 -0.93 -11.71
N VAL A 298 18.01 0.28 -11.14
CA VAL A 298 16.78 1.03 -10.80
C VAL A 298 16.00 1.41 -12.06
N ARG A 299 16.68 1.89 -13.10
CA ARG A 299 16.06 2.27 -14.39
C ARG A 299 15.53 1.06 -15.16
N GLU A 300 16.33 0.01 -15.30
CA GLU A 300 15.97 -1.21 -16.04
C GLU A 300 14.69 -1.87 -15.51
N ARG A 301 14.42 -1.71 -14.21
CA ARG A 301 13.23 -2.25 -13.55
C ARG A 301 12.06 -1.28 -13.44
N GLY A 302 12.19 -0.06 -13.97
CA GLY A 302 11.12 0.94 -13.95
C GLY A 302 10.67 1.33 -12.53
N ILE A 303 11.57 1.31 -11.54
CA ILE A 303 11.22 1.51 -10.13
C ILE A 303 10.67 2.92 -9.86
N LEU A 304 10.98 3.91 -10.72
CA LEU A 304 10.63 5.31 -10.52
C LEU A 304 9.79 5.93 -11.65
N GLY A 305 9.26 5.11 -12.58
CA GLY A 305 8.59 5.55 -13.80
C GLY A 305 9.54 5.60 -14.99
#